data_AF-A0A3M8LCT5-F1
#
_entry.id   AF-A0A3M8LCT5-F1
#
_cell.length_a   1.000
_cell.length_b   1.000
_cell.length_c   1.000
_cell.angle_alpha   90.00
_cell.angle_beta   90.00
_cell.angle_gamma   90.00
#
_symmetry.space_group_name_H-M   'P 1'
#
loop_
_entity.id
_entity.type
_entity.pdbx_description
1 polymer ?
#
loop_
_entity_poly.entity_id
_entity_poly.type
_entity_poly.pdbx_seq_one_letter_code
_entity_poly.pdbx_strand_id
1 'polypeptide(L)'
;MKKSHRPTIDEILTQFFADLREGKKGLTLTRLMLIEQRLRECVESEADRVLVASDLQILAAERQFDPADAVARTMHADDLVFVLALFVREPWLPEERVQRTRHLQVTEKLTRFLQYYRLIDRFSIACPLIDIEIAVDQDRIVRRDERRAKRLQVAKAKYHG
;
A
#
# COMPACT_ATOMS: atom_id res chain seq x y z
N MET A 1 14.53 -28.93 12.93
CA MET A 1 14.70 -27.63 12.22
C MET A 1 13.34 -26.94 12.23
N LYS A 2 13.18 -25.80 12.91
CA LYS A 2 11.93 -25.02 12.81
C LYS A 2 11.84 -24.52 11.37
N LYS A 3 10.82 -24.92 10.61
CA LYS A 3 10.52 -24.29 9.32
C LYS A 3 10.35 -22.80 9.61
N SER A 4 11.12 -21.96 8.91
CA SER A 4 10.92 -20.52 8.95
C SER A 4 9.54 -20.27 8.32
N HIS A 5 8.54 -19.99 9.15
CA HIS A 5 7.21 -19.61 8.68
C HIS A 5 7.35 -18.27 7.95
N ARG A 6 7.06 -18.25 6.65
CA ARG A 6 6.93 -16.99 5.91
C ARG A 6 5.49 -16.51 6.16
N PRO A 7 5.30 -15.29 6.68
CA PRO A 7 3.97 -14.80 6.92
C PRO A 7 3.25 -14.56 5.59
N THR A 8 1.98 -14.93 5.56
CA THR A 8 1.06 -14.66 4.46
C THR A 8 0.74 -13.16 4.37
N ILE A 9 0.20 -12.72 3.23
CA ILE A 9 -0.26 -11.33 3.08
C ILE A 9 -1.32 -11.00 4.13
N ASP A 10 -2.24 -11.91 4.44
CA ASP A 10 -3.27 -11.67 5.44
C ASP A 10 -2.67 -11.42 6.83
N GLU A 11 -1.72 -12.26 7.27
CA GLU A 11 -1.02 -12.08 8.54
C GLU A 11 -0.28 -10.72 8.58
N ILE A 12 0.38 -10.35 7.49
CA ILE A 12 1.11 -9.07 7.36
C ILE A 12 0.15 -7.89 7.46
N LEU A 13 -0.92 -7.87 6.65
CA LEU A 13 -1.86 -6.76 6.60
C LEU A 13 -2.61 -6.63 7.92
N THR A 14 -3.05 -7.74 8.49
CA THR A 14 -3.74 -7.76 9.79
C THR A 14 -2.88 -7.17 10.89
N GLN A 15 -1.62 -7.59 11.01
CA GLN A 15 -0.69 -7.05 12.00
C GLN A 15 -0.40 -5.57 11.75
N PHE A 16 -0.01 -5.21 10.51
CA PHE A 16 0.35 -3.84 10.16
C PHE A 16 -0.79 -2.85 10.44
N PHE A 17 -2.02 -3.18 10.03
CA PHE A 17 -3.16 -2.29 10.22
C PHE A 17 -3.67 -2.27 11.65
N ALA A 18 -3.53 -3.36 12.43
CA ALA A 18 -3.78 -3.34 13.87
C ALA A 18 -2.90 -2.28 14.56
N ASP A 19 -1.59 -2.32 14.31
CA ASP A 19 -0.62 -1.36 14.87
C ASP A 19 -0.89 0.07 14.36
N LEU A 20 -1.18 0.23 13.06
CA LEU A 20 -1.42 1.55 12.47
C LEU A 20 -2.68 2.25 13.03
N ARG A 21 -3.69 1.46 13.41
CA ARG A 21 -4.94 1.95 14.00
C ARG A 21 -4.86 2.18 15.50
N GLU A 22 -3.83 1.69 16.17
CA GLU A 22 -3.72 1.83 17.62
C GLU A 22 -3.83 3.31 18.04
N GLY A 23 -4.74 3.57 18.99
CA GLY A 23 -5.04 4.91 19.49
C GLY A 23 -5.72 5.87 18.50
N LYS A 24 -6.07 5.45 17.28
CA LYS A 24 -6.79 6.28 16.30
C LYS A 24 -8.30 6.24 16.53
N LYS A 25 -8.98 7.38 16.32
CA LYS A 25 -10.44 7.52 16.47
C LYS A 25 -11.05 8.38 15.36
N GLY A 26 -12.38 8.30 15.23
CA GLY A 26 -13.17 9.12 14.31
C GLY A 26 -12.72 9.01 12.85
N LEU A 27 -12.73 10.14 12.14
CA LEU A 27 -12.45 10.19 10.70
C LEU A 27 -11.09 9.59 10.28
N THR A 28 -10.09 9.63 11.16
CA THR A 28 -8.79 9.02 10.84
C THR A 28 -8.87 7.50 10.86
N LEU A 29 -9.58 6.91 11.83
CA LEU A 29 -9.82 5.47 11.88
C LEU A 29 -10.61 5.01 10.66
N THR A 30 -11.71 5.70 10.32
CA THR A 30 -12.52 5.39 9.13
C THR A 30 -11.70 5.39 7.84
N ARG A 31 -10.82 6.39 7.66
CA ARG A 31 -9.94 6.46 6.48
C ARG A 31 -8.92 5.32 6.42
N LEU A 32 -8.38 4.88 7.57
CA LEU A 32 -7.45 3.75 7.60
C LEU A 32 -8.16 2.44 7.26
N MET A 33 -9.38 2.23 7.77
CA MET A 33 -10.18 1.05 7.44
C MET A 33 -10.52 0.99 5.95
N LEU A 34 -10.87 2.14 5.34
CA LEU A 34 -11.12 2.21 3.91
C LEU A 34 -9.87 1.91 3.07
N ILE A 35 -8.69 2.40 3.49
CA ILE A 35 -7.43 2.09 2.80
C ILE A 35 -7.10 0.60 2.92
N GLU A 36 -7.27 -0.01 4.10
CA GLU A 36 -7.08 -1.45 4.26
C GLU A 36 -8.01 -2.25 3.34
N GLN A 37 -9.30 -1.94 3.37
CA GLN A 37 -10.29 -2.63 2.55
C GLN A 37 -9.91 -2.55 1.06
N ARG A 38 -9.58 -1.35 0.57
CA ARG A 38 -9.16 -1.17 -0.83
C ARG A 38 -7.87 -1.91 -1.16
N LEU A 39 -6.92 -2.02 -0.22
CA LEU A 39 -5.70 -2.78 -0.43
C LEU A 39 -5.99 -4.27 -0.54
N ARG A 40 -6.86 -4.81 0.32
CA ARG A 40 -7.30 -6.21 0.25
C ARG A 40 -8.03 -6.50 -1.06
N GLU A 41 -8.92 -5.62 -1.48
CA GLU A 41 -9.57 -5.70 -2.80
C GLU A 41 -8.55 -5.70 -3.94
N CYS A 42 -7.52 -4.85 -3.86
CA CYS A 42 -6.43 -4.80 -4.84
C CYS A 42 -5.62 -6.10 -4.88
N VAL A 43 -5.28 -6.66 -3.72
CA VAL A 43 -4.58 -7.95 -3.60
C VAL A 43 -5.36 -9.05 -4.32
N GLU A 44 -6.66 -9.16 -4.08
CA GLU A 44 -7.48 -10.21 -4.69
C GLU A 44 -7.71 -9.99 -6.19
N SER A 45 -7.85 -8.73 -6.62
CA SER A 45 -8.21 -8.38 -8.01
C SER A 45 -7.02 -8.37 -8.96
N GLU A 46 -5.82 -8.10 -8.46
CA GLU A 46 -4.63 -7.91 -9.30
C GLU A 46 -3.71 -9.14 -9.34
N ALA A 47 -4.14 -10.26 -8.76
CA ALA A 47 -3.37 -11.51 -8.66
C ALA A 47 -2.81 -11.98 -10.01
N ASP A 48 -3.64 -11.97 -11.06
CA ASP A 48 -3.26 -12.43 -12.40
C ASP A 48 -2.17 -11.58 -13.06
N ARG A 49 -1.95 -10.34 -12.59
CA ARG A 49 -0.91 -9.44 -13.11
C ARG A 49 0.40 -9.54 -12.34
N VAL A 50 0.35 -10.08 -11.12
CA VAL A 50 1.47 -10.10 -10.19
C VAL A 50 2.08 -11.49 -10.09
N LEU A 51 1.23 -12.52 -10.03
CA LEU A 51 1.66 -13.88 -9.74
C LEU A 51 2.23 -14.58 -10.98
N VAL A 52 3.24 -15.41 -10.75
CA VAL A 52 3.77 -16.30 -11.78
C VAL A 52 2.86 -17.52 -11.97
N ALA A 53 3.04 -18.25 -13.07
CA ALA A 53 2.18 -19.37 -13.44
C ALA A 53 2.06 -20.46 -12.37
N SER A 54 3.13 -20.74 -11.62
CA SER A 54 3.09 -21.71 -10.51
C SER A 54 2.19 -21.25 -9.38
N ASP A 55 2.24 -19.96 -9.03
CA ASP A 55 1.47 -19.40 -7.93
C ASP A 55 0.00 -19.25 -8.31
N LEU A 56 -0.29 -18.96 -9.58
CA LEU A 56 -1.65 -19.00 -10.12
C LEU A 56 -2.27 -20.40 -10.07
N GLN A 57 -1.49 -21.46 -10.25
CA GLN A 57 -1.99 -22.83 -10.07
C GLN A 57 -2.35 -23.13 -8.61
N ILE A 58 -1.51 -22.68 -7.67
CA ILE A 58 -1.79 -22.79 -6.24
C ILE A 58 -3.06 -22.01 -5.88
N LEU A 59 -3.17 -20.77 -6.36
CA LEU A 59 -4.34 -19.93 -6.14
C LEU A 59 -5.61 -20.53 -6.72
N ALA A 60 -5.53 -21.12 -7.92
CA ALA A 60 -6.67 -21.79 -8.54
C ALA A 60 -7.14 -23.00 -7.71
N ALA A 61 -6.21 -23.76 -7.12
CA ALA A 61 -6.54 -24.83 -6.19
C ALA A 61 -7.17 -24.29 -4.90
N GLU A 62 -6.60 -23.25 -4.29
CA GLU A 62 -7.14 -22.64 -3.07
C GLU A 62 -8.58 -22.14 -3.27
N ARG A 63 -8.83 -21.45 -4.39
CA ARG A 63 -10.16 -20.91 -4.74
C ARG A 63 -11.23 -21.99 -4.91
N GLN A 64 -10.86 -23.25 -5.16
CA GLN A 64 -11.80 -24.37 -5.19
C GLN A 64 -12.28 -24.77 -3.79
N PHE A 65 -11.45 -24.55 -2.77
CA PHE A 65 -11.80 -24.84 -1.37
C PHE A 65 -12.50 -23.66 -0.70
N ASP A 66 -11.91 -22.47 -0.80
CA ASP A 66 -12.49 -21.23 -0.30
C ASP A 66 -12.01 -20.04 -1.15
N PRO A 67 -12.90 -19.40 -1.94
CA PRO A 67 -12.52 -18.28 -2.78
C PRO A 67 -12.31 -16.97 -2.00
N ALA A 68 -12.75 -16.87 -0.75
CA ALA A 68 -12.63 -15.64 0.03
C ALA A 68 -11.18 -15.41 0.46
N ASP A 69 -10.68 -14.20 0.18
CA ASP A 69 -9.34 -13.73 0.53
C ASP A 69 -8.23 -14.73 0.13
N ALA A 70 -8.44 -15.47 -0.97
CA ALA A 70 -7.62 -16.61 -1.33
C ALA A 70 -6.18 -16.20 -1.64
N VAL A 71 -5.98 -15.04 -2.27
CA VAL A 71 -4.63 -14.51 -2.53
C VAL A 71 -3.99 -14.12 -1.21
N ALA A 72 -4.70 -13.39 -0.36
CA ALA A 72 -4.16 -12.91 0.91
C ALA A 72 -3.73 -14.06 1.84
N ARG A 73 -4.46 -15.17 1.83
CA ARG A 73 -4.20 -16.36 2.67
C ARG A 73 -3.09 -17.26 2.14
N THR A 74 -2.69 -17.13 0.87
CA THR A 74 -1.74 -18.07 0.23
C THR A 74 -0.44 -17.42 -0.21
N MET A 75 -0.49 -16.14 -0.59
CA MET A 75 0.66 -15.39 -1.09
C MET A 75 1.41 -14.71 0.04
N HIS A 76 2.62 -14.22 -0.24
CA HIS A 76 3.55 -13.74 0.78
C HIS A 76 4.01 -12.31 0.51
N ALA A 77 4.93 -11.83 1.35
CA ALA A 77 5.43 -10.45 1.30
C ALA A 77 6.05 -10.05 -0.04
N ASP A 78 6.70 -10.99 -0.74
CA ASP A 78 7.32 -10.74 -2.05
C ASP A 78 6.24 -10.32 -3.06
N ASP A 79 5.13 -11.05 -3.11
CA ASP A 79 3.96 -10.79 -3.97
C ASP A 79 3.27 -9.47 -3.61
N LEU A 80 3.15 -9.20 -2.30
CA LEU A 80 2.53 -7.98 -1.79
C LEU A 80 3.22 -6.73 -2.33
N VAL A 81 4.55 -6.71 -2.46
CA VAL A 81 5.25 -5.51 -2.96
C VAL A 81 4.90 -5.21 -4.41
N PHE A 82 4.73 -6.23 -5.24
CA PHE A 82 4.26 -6.03 -6.62
C PHE A 82 2.82 -5.49 -6.65
N VAL A 83 1.93 -5.98 -5.78
CA VAL A 83 0.59 -5.40 -5.61
C VAL A 83 0.68 -3.94 -5.15
N LEU A 84 1.56 -3.60 -4.20
CA LEU A 84 1.72 -2.22 -3.73
C LEU A 84 2.18 -1.27 -4.85
N ALA A 85 2.98 -1.75 -5.81
CA ALA A 85 3.36 -0.96 -6.98
C ALA A 85 2.18 -0.68 -7.93
N LEU A 86 1.19 -1.59 -7.99
CA LEU A 86 -0.08 -1.34 -8.69
C LEU A 86 -1.01 -0.44 -7.87
N PHE A 87 -1.02 -0.59 -6.54
CA PHE A 87 -1.89 0.15 -5.63
C PHE A 87 -1.61 1.66 -5.63
N VAL A 88 -0.36 2.06 -5.87
CA VAL A 88 0.03 3.47 -6.02
C VAL A 88 -0.23 4.05 -7.41
N ARG A 89 -1.03 3.39 -8.24
CA ARG A 89 -1.38 3.81 -9.62
C ARG A 89 -2.89 3.74 -9.83
N GLU A 90 -3.36 4.35 -10.91
CA GLU A 90 -4.75 4.18 -11.35
C GLU A 90 -5.03 2.71 -11.70
N PRO A 91 -6.23 2.17 -11.39
CA PRO A 91 -7.40 2.86 -10.82
C PRO A 91 -7.43 2.88 -9.27
N TRP A 92 -6.41 2.33 -8.61
CA TRP A 92 -6.40 2.13 -7.16
C TRP A 92 -6.11 3.41 -6.38
N LEU A 93 -5.32 4.30 -6.96
CA LEU A 93 -4.93 5.56 -6.37
C LEU A 93 -6.09 6.57 -6.39
N PRO A 94 -6.53 7.10 -5.24
CA PRO A 94 -7.62 8.06 -5.22
C PRO A 94 -7.30 9.38 -5.94
N GLU A 95 -8.28 9.95 -6.63
CA GLU A 95 -8.18 11.29 -7.23
C GLU A 95 -8.21 12.40 -6.17
N GLU A 96 -9.02 12.21 -5.12
CA GLU A 96 -9.18 13.20 -4.04
C GLU A 96 -7.88 13.33 -3.25
N ARG A 97 -7.32 14.54 -3.23
CA ARG A 97 -5.95 14.79 -2.79
C ARG A 97 -5.64 14.36 -1.37
N VAL A 98 -6.52 14.65 -0.41
CA VAL A 98 -6.29 14.29 1.00
C VAL A 98 -6.28 12.77 1.17
N GLN A 99 -7.18 12.07 0.49
CA GLN A 99 -7.18 10.61 0.41
C GLN A 99 -5.94 10.07 -0.30
N ARG A 100 -5.57 10.61 -1.47
CA ARG A 100 -4.38 10.22 -2.23
C ARG A 100 -3.11 10.29 -1.39
N THR A 101 -2.89 11.42 -0.73
CA THR A 101 -1.73 11.61 0.15
C THR A 101 -1.72 10.60 1.30
N ARG A 102 -2.87 10.36 1.96
CA ARG A 102 -2.94 9.37 3.05
C ARG A 102 -2.69 7.96 2.54
N HIS A 103 -3.27 7.61 1.40
CA HIS A 103 -3.07 6.33 0.73
C HIS A 103 -1.58 6.09 0.47
N LEU A 104 -0.89 7.02 -0.19
CA LEU A 104 0.55 6.91 -0.46
C LEU A 104 1.39 6.84 0.82
N GLN A 105 1.01 7.57 1.87
CA GLN A 105 1.69 7.49 3.17
C GLN A 105 1.52 6.14 3.87
N VAL A 106 0.35 5.51 3.74
CA VAL A 106 0.13 4.16 4.27
C VAL A 106 0.95 3.15 3.47
N THR A 107 0.92 3.24 2.14
CA THR A 107 1.71 2.36 1.26
C THR A 107 3.20 2.48 1.57
N GLU A 108 3.74 3.69 1.69
CA GLU A 108 5.14 3.90 2.07
C GLU A 108 5.48 3.27 3.43
N LYS A 109 4.60 3.42 4.42
CA LYS A 109 4.81 2.82 5.75
C LYS A 109 4.80 1.30 5.70
N LEU A 110 3.89 0.71 4.92
CA LEU A 110 3.82 -0.74 4.73
C LEU A 110 5.08 -1.26 4.03
N THR A 111 5.54 -0.60 2.98
CA THR A 111 6.81 -0.95 2.31
C THR A 111 7.99 -0.91 3.28
N ARG A 112 8.08 0.12 4.12
CA ARG A 112 9.13 0.21 5.16
C ARG A 112 8.97 -0.87 6.23
N PHE A 113 7.75 -1.22 6.62
CA PHE A 113 7.49 -2.32 7.54
C PHE A 113 8.04 -3.64 6.97
N LEU A 114 7.73 -3.96 5.71
CA LEU A 114 8.24 -5.15 5.03
C LEU A 114 9.78 -5.20 5.00
N GLN A 115 10.42 -4.06 4.72
CA GLN A 115 11.88 -3.93 4.74
C GLN A 115 12.47 -4.09 6.15
N TYR A 116 11.87 -3.43 7.14
CA TYR A 116 12.36 -3.44 8.52
C TYR A 116 12.33 -4.85 9.12
N TYR A 117 11.25 -5.60 8.90
CA TYR A 117 11.11 -6.99 9.35
C TYR A 117 11.80 -8.00 8.43
N ARG A 118 12.51 -7.54 7.39
CA ARG A 118 13.22 -8.38 6.40
C ARG A 118 12.32 -9.44 5.77
N LEU A 119 11.06 -9.08 5.53
CA LEU A 119 10.08 -9.96 4.89
C LEU A 119 10.28 -10.05 3.38
N ILE A 120 11.03 -9.09 2.81
CA ILE A 120 11.31 -8.99 1.39
C ILE A 120 12.82 -8.86 1.16
N ASP A 121 13.31 -9.43 0.06
CA ASP A 121 14.66 -9.18 -0.42
C ASP A 121 14.67 -8.00 -1.40
N ARG A 122 15.45 -6.97 -1.07
CA ARG A 122 15.55 -5.73 -1.85
C ARG A 122 16.15 -5.97 -3.24
N PHE A 123 17.03 -6.96 -3.39
CA PHE A 123 17.70 -7.20 -4.66
C PHE A 123 16.79 -7.86 -5.69
N SER A 124 15.85 -8.72 -5.25
CA SER A 124 14.87 -9.36 -6.13
C SER A 124 13.69 -8.46 -6.49
N ILE A 125 13.43 -7.40 -5.71
CA ILE A 125 12.18 -6.61 -5.76
C ILE A 125 12.48 -5.11 -6.01
N ALA A 126 13.63 -4.78 -6.57
CA ALA A 126 14.06 -3.38 -6.74
C ALA A 126 13.08 -2.54 -7.58
N CYS A 127 12.57 -3.07 -8.69
CA CYS A 127 11.67 -2.34 -9.59
C CYS A 127 10.37 -1.85 -8.92
N PRO A 128 9.53 -2.71 -8.31
CA PRO A 128 8.31 -2.25 -7.66
C PRO A 128 8.57 -1.34 -6.45
N LEU A 129 9.70 -1.48 -5.75
CA LEU A 129 10.09 -0.54 -4.70
C LEU A 129 10.35 0.86 -5.26
N ILE A 130 11.07 0.96 -6.39
CA ILE A 130 11.33 2.23 -7.08
C ILE A 130 10.01 2.86 -7.54
N ASP A 131 9.08 2.07 -8.07
CA ASP A 131 7.77 2.56 -8.50
C ASP A 131 6.98 3.20 -7.36
N ILE A 132 7.00 2.57 -6.18
CA ILE A 132 6.38 3.10 -4.97
C ILE A 132 7.06 4.40 -4.53
N GLU A 133 8.40 4.41 -4.49
CA GLU A 133 9.19 5.60 -4.11
C GLU A 133 8.89 6.79 -5.03
N ILE A 134 8.87 6.58 -6.35
CA ILE A 134 8.54 7.61 -7.35
C ILE A 134 7.14 8.19 -7.10
N ALA A 135 6.13 7.34 -6.91
CA ALA A 135 4.76 7.79 -6.69
C ALA A 135 4.62 8.66 -5.42
N VAL A 136 5.30 8.25 -4.34
CA VAL A 136 5.33 8.98 -3.07
C VAL A 136 6.05 10.32 -3.21
N ASP A 137 7.18 10.35 -3.89
CA ASP A 137 7.97 11.57 -4.04
C ASP A 137 7.29 12.59 -4.97
N GLN A 138 6.61 12.13 -6.02
CA GLN A 138 5.79 13.01 -6.86
C GLN A 138 4.67 13.70 -6.05
N ASP A 139 3.96 12.98 -5.16
CA ASP A 139 2.96 13.59 -4.26
C ASP A 139 3.58 14.63 -3.33
N ARG A 140 4.77 14.36 -2.79
CA ARG A 140 5.49 15.30 -1.91
C ARG A 140 5.88 16.58 -2.62
N ILE A 141 6.35 16.51 -3.87
CA ILE A 141 6.71 17.67 -4.69
C ILE A 141 5.48 18.55 -4.90
N VAL A 142 4.38 17.96 -5.40
CA VAL A 142 3.13 18.68 -5.65
C VAL A 142 2.64 19.42 -4.40
N ARG A 143 2.62 18.72 -3.25
CA ARG A 143 2.22 19.33 -1.97
C ARG A 143 3.12 20.47 -1.52
N ARG A 144 4.43 20.38 -1.76
CA ARG A 144 5.38 21.42 -1.38
C ARG A 144 5.14 22.68 -2.20
N ASP A 145 4.93 22.54 -3.50
CA ASP A 145 4.69 23.67 -4.40
C ASP A 145 3.39 24.39 -4.08
N GLU A 146 2.34 23.66 -3.73
CA GLU A 146 1.06 24.23 -3.31
C GLU A 146 1.14 25.00 -1.99
N ARG A 147 1.85 24.45 -1.00
CA ARG A 147 2.10 25.16 0.26
C ARG A 147 2.86 26.45 0.01
N ARG A 148 3.82 26.45 -0.91
CA ARG A 148 4.56 27.64 -1.32
C ARG A 148 3.64 28.65 -2.00
N ALA A 149 2.82 28.23 -2.96
CA ALA A 149 1.86 29.08 -3.66
C ALA A 149 0.85 29.73 -2.69
N LYS A 150 0.27 28.94 -1.77
CA LYS A 150 -0.68 29.44 -0.76
C LYS A 150 -0.04 30.46 0.18
N ARG A 151 1.21 30.24 0.61
CA ARG A 151 1.96 31.21 1.43
C ARG A 151 2.19 32.54 0.70
N LEU A 152 2.54 32.48 -0.59
CA LEU A 152 2.72 33.68 -1.41
C LEU A 152 1.41 34.45 -1.59
N GLN A 153 0.28 33.76 -1.78
CA GLN A 153 -1.05 34.40 -1.85
C GLN A 153 -1.42 35.10 -0.54
N VAL A 154 -1.24 34.43 0.61
CA VAL A 154 -1.50 35.03 1.92
C VAL A 154 -0.60 36.24 2.18
N ALA A 155 0.68 36.16 1.79
CA ALA A 155 1.59 37.29 1.90
C ALA A 155 1.13 38.48 1.03
N LYS A 156 0.79 38.26 -0.25
CA LYS A 156 0.28 39.32 -1.14
C LYS A 156 -0.99 39.98 -0.59
N ALA A 157 -1.93 39.19 -0.08
CA ALA A 157 -3.17 39.70 0.52
C ALA A 157 -2.91 40.60 1.75
N LYS A 158 -1.82 40.36 2.50
CA LYS A 158 -1.44 41.15 3.67
C LYS A 158 -0.79 42.50 3.33
N TYR A 159 -0.25 42.67 2.11
CA TYR A 159 0.45 43.89 1.70
C TYR A 159 -0.40 44.81 0.81
N HIS A 160 -1.62 44.41 0.43
CA HIS A 160 -2.49 45.17 -0.49
C HIS A 160 -3.90 45.40 0.09
N GLY A 161 -4.08 45.21 1.40
CA GLY A 161 -5.27 45.60 2.17
C GLY A 161 -4.84 46.38 3.40
#